data_AF-A0A7M7LTQ9-F1
#
_entry.id   AF-A0A7M7LTQ9-F1
#
_cell.length_a   1.000
_cell.length_b   1.000
_cell.length_c   1.000
_cell.angle_alpha   90.00
_cell.angle_beta   90.00
_cell.angle_gamma   90.00
#
_symmetry.space_group_name_H-M   'P 1'
#
loop_
_entity.id
_entity.type
_entity.pdbx_description
1 polymer ?
#
loop_
_entity_poly.entity_id
_entity_poly.type
_entity_poly.pdbx_seq_one_letter_code
_entity_poly.pdbx_strand_id
1 'polypeptide(L)'
;MDVGSVAIFCVIFITGLPGNSIILAAYAIKPHKKSTDLLIIIQALVDLIACITPQSEMISGMAICWITLITRLSTSLGSLFLTFVIAVDRYVTVCRPFGRHLTKTQAVALATSCLAFSFFVNLTILWYFKVIEVKSAGCIFSRAASALQISMNVIQIVSFFVAVVVSMFSYTKIFTFIRRQARVRSEMDDGLASHTGATMNSDIGTISESVTASDRGSRKAWNNNIAPTANRQSSLIDDSSGVQNPGYLEVPSSRSGGEPSNSGRTLTNPPEGHVAVTDGPPSASMDISATQSSAAAPGRLSQPGENSGYNRPTRRAHGDRTTKMLLCITVVLIVSWIPYVLVFALPTHVYIHLVTKITSHQVVYSITRIRGFNHMINAFVYWAVNPVFRQDVKRVFIRLRKLTNR
;
A
#
# COMPACT_ATOMS: atom_id res chain seq x y z
N MET A 1 -12.26 -35.17 23.31
CA MET A 1 -11.52 -34.39 22.30
C MET A 1 -12.17 -34.63 20.94
N ASP A 2 -12.63 -33.57 20.25
CA ASP A 2 -13.27 -33.70 18.93
C ASP A 2 -12.21 -33.91 17.84
N VAL A 3 -12.35 -34.99 17.05
CA VAL A 3 -11.43 -35.32 15.95
C VAL A 3 -11.43 -34.21 14.88
N GLY A 4 -12.58 -33.57 14.66
CA GLY A 4 -12.71 -32.45 13.73
C GLY A 4 -11.87 -31.24 14.16
N SER A 5 -11.90 -30.87 15.45
CA SER A 5 -11.09 -29.81 16.04
C SER A 5 -9.59 -30.01 15.79
N VAL A 6 -9.11 -31.23 16.03
CA VAL A 6 -7.70 -31.59 15.85
C VAL A 6 -7.31 -31.55 14.37
N ALA A 7 -8.12 -32.15 13.49
CA ALA A 7 -7.84 -32.16 12.06
C ALA A 7 -7.76 -30.73 11.48
N ILE A 8 -8.73 -29.87 11.81
CA ILE A 8 -8.73 -28.46 11.38
C ILE A 8 -7.47 -27.74 11.88
N PHE A 9 -7.11 -27.92 13.16
CA PHE A 9 -5.91 -27.29 13.71
C PHE A 9 -4.64 -27.79 13.01
N CYS A 10 -4.48 -29.10 12.80
CA CYS A 10 -3.33 -29.66 12.10
C CYS A 10 -3.20 -29.10 10.69
N VAL A 11 -4.29 -28.99 9.94
CA VAL A 11 -4.26 -28.39 8.59
C VAL A 11 -3.82 -26.93 8.66
N ILE A 12 -4.38 -26.13 9.59
CA ILE A 12 -3.97 -24.73 9.79
C ILE A 12 -2.51 -24.61 10.18
N PHE A 13 -2.04 -25.43 11.11
CA PHE A 13 -0.69 -25.39 11.61
C PHE A 13 0.33 -25.80 10.53
N ILE A 14 0.12 -26.96 9.88
CA ILE A 14 1.05 -27.53 8.90
C ILE A 14 1.15 -26.66 7.65
N THR A 15 0.07 -26.01 7.23
CA THR A 15 0.10 -25.16 6.02
C THR A 15 0.38 -23.69 6.33
N GLY A 16 -0.24 -23.16 7.39
CA GLY A 16 -0.15 -21.75 7.75
C GLY A 16 1.18 -21.37 8.36
N LEU A 17 1.79 -22.22 9.19
CA LEU A 17 3.09 -21.92 9.80
C LEU A 17 4.20 -21.73 8.75
N PRO A 18 4.48 -22.69 7.84
CA PRO A 18 5.49 -22.49 6.81
C PRO A 18 5.09 -21.39 5.83
N GLY A 19 3.81 -21.32 5.45
CA GLY A 19 3.31 -20.33 4.50
C GLY A 19 3.54 -18.88 4.95
N ASN A 20 3.13 -18.55 6.18
CA ASN A 20 3.33 -17.20 6.72
C ASN A 20 4.79 -16.91 7.08
N SER A 21 5.58 -17.93 7.45
CA SER A 21 7.02 -17.78 7.66
C SER A 21 7.74 -17.38 6.36
N ILE A 22 7.36 -17.98 5.23
CA ILE A 22 7.89 -17.62 3.91
C ILE A 22 7.46 -16.19 3.52
N ILE A 23 6.20 -15.81 3.77
CA ILE A 23 5.74 -14.43 3.54
C ILE A 23 6.57 -13.45 4.35
N LEU A 24 6.72 -13.71 5.65
CA LEU A 24 7.50 -12.88 6.56
C LEU A 24 8.94 -12.72 6.06
N ALA A 25 9.61 -13.82 5.72
CA ALA A 25 10.98 -13.78 5.22
C ALA A 25 11.11 -13.00 3.90
N ALA A 26 10.22 -13.25 2.94
CA ALA A 26 10.26 -12.60 1.63
C ALA A 26 10.07 -11.08 1.71
N TYR A 27 9.21 -10.60 2.61
CA TYR A 27 8.98 -9.17 2.80
C TYR A 27 9.99 -8.53 3.77
N ALA A 28 10.51 -9.25 4.76
CA ALA A 28 11.53 -8.75 5.68
C ALA A 28 12.86 -8.45 4.98
N ILE A 29 13.23 -9.26 3.98
CA ILE A 29 14.51 -9.15 3.25
C ILE A 29 14.53 -7.95 2.27
N LYS A 30 13.39 -7.31 2.00
CA LYS A 30 13.34 -6.14 1.10
C LYS A 30 14.11 -4.95 1.70
N PRO A 31 15.05 -4.34 0.94
CA PRO A 31 15.88 -3.24 1.44
C PRO A 31 15.05 -1.98 1.67
N HIS A 32 14.12 -1.67 0.77
CA HIS A 32 13.22 -0.52 0.90
C HIS A 32 11.79 -0.99 1.08
N LYS A 33 11.31 -0.95 2.33
CA LYS A 33 9.95 -1.34 2.70
C LYS A 33 8.98 -0.18 2.51
N LYS A 34 7.86 -0.44 1.83
CA LYS A 34 6.72 0.47 1.71
C LYS A 34 5.76 0.31 2.91
N SER A 35 4.81 1.22 3.07
CA SER A 35 3.74 1.13 4.09
C SER A 35 3.06 -0.23 4.05
N THR A 36 2.67 -0.69 2.87
CA THR A 36 1.99 -1.96 2.72
C THR A 36 2.86 -3.17 2.93
N ASP A 37 4.17 -3.08 2.66
CA ASP A 37 5.07 -4.19 2.96
C ASP A 37 5.11 -4.41 4.48
N LEU A 38 5.07 -3.33 5.28
CA LEU A 38 4.96 -3.39 6.73
C LEU A 38 3.60 -3.96 7.18
N LEU A 39 2.50 -3.54 6.56
CA LEU A 39 1.17 -4.09 6.87
C LEU A 39 1.10 -5.60 6.58
N ILE A 40 1.70 -6.06 5.47
CA ILE A 40 1.79 -7.49 5.12
C ILE A 40 2.64 -8.26 6.13
N ILE A 41 3.75 -7.68 6.60
CA ILE A 41 4.58 -8.27 7.66
C ILE A 41 3.78 -8.41 8.97
N ILE A 42 3.06 -7.36 9.39
CA ILE A 42 2.23 -7.40 10.60
C ILE A 42 1.12 -8.44 10.46
N GLN A 43 0.46 -8.49 9.30
CA GLN A 43 -0.55 -9.50 8.99
C GLN A 43 0.01 -10.92 9.10
N ALA A 44 1.18 -11.18 8.52
CA ALA A 44 1.83 -12.49 8.59
C ALA A 44 2.21 -12.88 10.02
N LEU A 45 2.62 -11.94 10.87
CA LEU A 45 2.87 -12.19 12.29
C LEU A 45 1.59 -12.56 13.05
N VAL A 46 0.50 -11.84 12.81
CA VAL A 46 -0.82 -12.15 13.39
C VAL A 46 -1.30 -13.52 12.96
N ASP A 47 -1.13 -13.85 11.68
CA ASP A 47 -1.51 -15.15 11.13
C ASP A 47 -0.63 -16.28 11.71
N LEU A 48 0.67 -16.07 11.94
CA LEU A 48 1.54 -17.03 12.64
C LEU A 48 1.07 -17.30 14.06
N ILE A 49 0.76 -16.25 14.82
CA ILE A 49 0.23 -16.38 16.20
C ILE A 49 -1.08 -17.18 16.16
N ALA A 50 -1.97 -16.88 15.21
CA ALA A 50 -3.22 -17.62 15.05
C ALA A 50 -3.02 -19.09 14.67
N CYS A 51 -2.00 -19.40 13.84
CA CYS A 51 -1.71 -20.77 13.41
C CYS A 51 -1.13 -21.64 14.53
N ILE A 52 -0.32 -21.08 15.43
CA ILE A 52 0.23 -21.83 16.58
C ILE A 52 -0.77 -21.96 17.73
N THR A 53 -1.81 -21.12 17.76
CA THR A 53 -2.82 -21.16 18.82
C THR A 53 -3.75 -22.37 18.61
N PRO A 54 -3.81 -23.35 19.52
CA PRO A 54 -4.64 -24.55 19.40
C PRO A 54 -6.11 -24.27 19.73
N GLN A 55 -7.03 -25.15 19.30
CA GLN A 55 -8.45 -24.98 19.63
C GLN A 55 -8.67 -25.10 21.14
N SER A 56 -9.64 -24.38 21.71
CA SER A 56 -9.85 -24.36 23.17
C SER A 56 -10.10 -25.75 23.75
N GLU A 57 -10.77 -26.62 23.00
CA GLU A 57 -11.04 -28.03 23.37
C GLU A 57 -9.78 -28.91 23.47
N MET A 58 -8.66 -28.47 22.90
CA MET A 58 -7.38 -29.18 22.97
C MET A 58 -6.55 -28.76 24.19
N ILE A 59 -6.98 -27.74 24.93
CA ILE A 59 -6.28 -27.18 26.07
C ILE A 59 -6.93 -27.66 27.38
N SER A 60 -6.08 -28.01 28.33
CA SER A 60 -6.42 -28.18 29.75
C SER A 60 -5.84 -27.01 30.54
N GLY A 61 -6.53 -26.61 31.61
CA GLY A 61 -6.19 -25.46 32.43
C GLY A 61 -6.99 -24.21 32.07
N MET A 62 -7.68 -23.68 33.09
CA MET A 62 -8.56 -22.52 32.97
C MET A 62 -7.85 -21.26 32.43
N ALA A 63 -6.65 -20.95 32.93
CA ALA A 63 -5.90 -19.76 32.50
C ALA A 63 -5.45 -19.85 31.03
N ILE A 64 -4.88 -20.99 30.63
CA ILE A 64 -4.41 -21.22 29.26
C ILE A 64 -5.60 -21.21 28.30
N CYS A 65 -6.76 -21.73 28.72
CA CYS A 65 -7.97 -21.67 27.92
C CYS A 65 -8.43 -20.22 27.66
N TRP A 66 -8.51 -19.38 28.69
CA TRP A 66 -8.85 -17.97 28.52
C TRP A 66 -7.91 -17.25 27.56
N ILE A 67 -6.61 -17.43 27.74
CA ILE A 67 -5.58 -16.85 26.88
C ILE A 67 -5.76 -17.32 25.44
N THR A 68 -5.96 -18.62 25.23
CA THR A 68 -6.15 -19.24 23.91
C THR A 68 -7.40 -18.70 23.21
N LEU A 69 -8.52 -18.60 23.94
CA LEU A 69 -9.78 -18.09 23.43
C LEU A 69 -9.67 -16.62 23.03
N ILE A 70 -9.17 -15.77 23.93
CA ILE A 70 -8.99 -14.33 23.68
C ILE A 70 -8.04 -14.14 22.50
N THR A 71 -6.92 -14.85 22.47
CA THR A 71 -5.93 -14.77 21.39
C THR A 71 -6.56 -15.13 20.05
N ARG A 72 -7.27 -16.26 19.95
CA ARG A 72 -7.91 -16.73 18.70
C ARG A 72 -8.95 -15.74 18.17
N LEU A 73 -9.76 -15.16 19.05
CA LEU A 73 -10.78 -14.20 18.65
C LEU A 73 -10.14 -12.87 18.25
N SER A 74 -9.13 -12.43 19.01
CA SER A 74 -8.40 -11.18 18.77
C SER A 74 -7.60 -11.23 17.47
N THR A 75 -6.84 -12.29 17.20
CA THR A 75 -6.05 -12.41 15.96
C THR A 75 -6.93 -12.43 14.74
N SER A 76 -8.09 -13.07 14.82
CA SER A 76 -9.00 -13.10 13.68
C SER A 76 -9.67 -11.76 13.42
N LEU A 77 -10.22 -11.11 14.45
CA LEU A 77 -10.77 -9.76 14.31
C LEU A 77 -9.68 -8.76 13.86
N GLY A 78 -8.46 -8.93 14.38
CA GLY A 78 -7.28 -8.21 13.95
C GLY A 78 -6.98 -8.39 12.46
N SER A 79 -6.96 -9.63 11.96
CA SER A 79 -6.76 -9.92 10.53
C SER A 79 -7.82 -9.29 9.63
N LEU A 80 -9.09 -9.22 10.08
CA LEU A 80 -10.15 -8.51 9.37
C LEU A 80 -9.82 -7.01 9.25
N PHE A 81 -9.49 -6.34 10.36
CA PHE A 81 -9.17 -4.92 10.32
C PHE A 81 -7.87 -4.61 9.57
N LEU A 82 -6.84 -5.44 9.71
CA LEU A 82 -5.60 -5.29 8.96
C LEU A 82 -5.85 -5.45 7.45
N THR A 83 -6.69 -6.40 7.04
CA THR A 83 -7.08 -6.56 5.63
C THR A 83 -7.80 -5.31 5.11
N PHE A 84 -8.68 -4.72 5.92
CA PHE A 84 -9.31 -3.44 5.63
C PHE A 84 -8.28 -2.30 5.47
N VAL A 85 -7.33 -2.17 6.41
CA VAL A 85 -6.28 -1.14 6.35
C VAL A 85 -5.41 -1.33 5.09
N ILE A 86 -5.08 -2.58 4.74
CA ILE A 86 -4.35 -2.90 3.51
C ILE A 86 -5.15 -2.48 2.28
N ALA A 87 -6.47 -2.71 2.24
CA ALA A 87 -7.31 -2.30 1.11
C ALA A 87 -7.32 -0.77 0.93
N VAL A 88 -7.42 -0.01 2.03
CA VAL A 88 -7.38 1.46 2.00
C VAL A 88 -6.00 1.98 1.56
N ASP A 89 -4.91 1.45 2.13
CA ASP A 89 -3.54 1.81 1.76
C ASP A 89 -3.27 1.55 0.27
N ARG A 90 -3.77 0.42 -0.27
CA ARG A 90 -3.69 0.12 -1.70
C ARG A 90 -4.50 1.07 -2.56
N TYR A 91 -5.72 1.40 -2.14
CA TYR A 91 -6.56 2.36 -2.86
C TYR A 91 -5.85 3.71 -2.99
N VAL A 92 -5.30 4.24 -1.88
CA VAL A 92 -4.59 5.52 -1.91
C VAL A 92 -3.35 5.44 -2.79
N THR A 93 -2.55 4.38 -2.65
CA THR A 93 -1.31 4.19 -3.43
C THR A 93 -1.56 4.06 -4.94
N VAL A 94 -2.63 3.36 -5.33
CA VAL A 94 -2.93 3.06 -6.74
C VAL A 94 -3.74 4.18 -7.38
N CYS A 95 -4.85 4.59 -6.76
CA CYS A 95 -5.80 5.53 -7.36
C CYS A 95 -5.43 7.00 -7.15
N ARG A 96 -4.57 7.32 -6.17
CA ARG A 96 -4.17 8.71 -5.87
C ARG A 96 -2.65 8.88 -5.90
N PRO A 97 -2.01 8.81 -7.07
CA PRO A 97 -0.54 8.90 -7.17
C PRO A 97 0.05 10.22 -6.63
N PHE A 98 -0.70 11.32 -6.68
CA PHE A 98 -0.30 12.64 -6.15
C PHE A 98 -1.03 13.00 -4.84
N GLY A 99 -1.79 12.08 -4.25
CA GLY A 99 -2.47 12.31 -2.97
C GLY A 99 -1.56 12.13 -1.77
N ARG A 100 -2.03 12.49 -0.58
CA ARG A 100 -1.34 12.13 0.68
C ARG A 100 -1.35 10.62 0.84
N HIS A 101 -0.18 10.00 0.81
CA HIS A 101 0.00 8.56 1.04
C HIS A 101 0.21 8.30 2.53
N LEU A 102 -0.16 7.09 2.96
CA LEU A 102 0.07 6.65 4.33
C LEU A 102 1.59 6.55 4.56
N THR A 103 2.10 7.29 5.55
CA THR A 103 3.51 7.15 5.90
C THR A 103 3.75 5.80 6.59
N LYS A 104 5.02 5.35 6.64
CA LYS A 104 5.37 4.08 7.29
C LYS A 104 4.94 4.07 8.76
N THR A 105 5.19 5.17 9.47
CA THR A 105 4.81 5.34 10.88
C THR A 105 3.30 5.34 11.05
N GLN A 106 2.56 6.01 10.18
CA GLN A 106 1.10 6.00 10.21
C GLN A 106 0.53 4.60 9.95
N ALA A 107 1.12 3.85 9.01
CA ALA A 107 0.68 2.48 8.72
C ALA A 107 0.86 1.54 9.92
N VAL A 108 2.03 1.61 10.57
CA VAL A 108 2.31 0.82 11.77
C VAL A 108 1.40 1.26 12.91
N ALA A 109 1.26 2.56 13.16
CA ALA A 109 0.39 3.08 14.21
C ALA A 109 -1.06 2.60 14.02
N LEU A 110 -1.62 2.76 12.81
CA LEU A 110 -2.97 2.31 12.50
C LEU A 110 -3.14 0.80 12.67
N ALA A 111 -2.18 0.00 12.19
CA ALA A 111 -2.20 -1.44 12.38
C ALA A 111 -2.17 -1.82 13.87
N THR A 112 -1.29 -1.21 14.67
CA THR A 112 -1.23 -1.46 16.11
C THR A 112 -2.51 -1.04 16.82
N SER A 113 -3.13 0.08 16.44
CA SER A 113 -4.42 0.51 16.97
C SER A 113 -5.55 -0.49 16.65
N CYS A 114 -5.58 -1.02 15.42
CA CYS A 114 -6.55 -2.07 15.05
C CYS A 114 -6.37 -3.35 15.87
N LEU A 115 -5.13 -3.76 16.11
CA LEU A 115 -4.82 -4.94 16.92
C LEU A 115 -5.17 -4.74 18.39
N ALA A 116 -4.84 -3.57 18.94
CA ALA A 116 -5.21 -3.21 20.31
C ALA A 116 -6.73 -3.18 20.48
N PHE A 117 -7.46 -2.54 19.57
CA PHE A 117 -8.92 -2.52 19.58
C PHE A 117 -9.51 -3.94 19.51
N SER A 118 -8.96 -4.80 18.64
CA SER A 118 -9.38 -6.19 18.52
C SER A 118 -9.19 -6.96 19.83
N PHE A 119 -8.05 -6.75 20.50
CA PHE A 119 -7.77 -7.35 21.80
C PHE A 119 -8.74 -6.85 22.87
N PHE A 120 -8.95 -5.54 22.99
CA PHE A 120 -9.86 -4.97 23.99
C PHE A 120 -11.29 -5.44 23.83
N VAL A 121 -11.82 -5.47 22.60
CA VAL A 121 -13.17 -5.98 22.33
C VAL A 121 -13.30 -7.43 22.81
N ASN A 122 -12.30 -8.28 22.56
CA ASN A 122 -12.36 -9.68 22.97
C ASN A 122 -11.96 -9.91 24.44
N LEU A 123 -11.28 -8.97 25.10
CA LEU A 123 -11.01 -9.06 26.53
C LEU A 123 -12.30 -8.99 27.35
N THR A 124 -13.32 -8.30 26.85
CA THR A 124 -14.64 -8.18 27.51
C THR A 124 -15.33 -9.53 27.74
N ILE A 125 -14.94 -10.57 27.00
CA ILE A 125 -15.43 -11.96 27.12
C ILE A 125 -15.26 -12.49 28.55
N LEU A 126 -14.25 -12.03 29.29
CA LEU A 126 -14.02 -12.40 30.69
C LEU A 126 -15.22 -12.12 31.61
N TRP A 127 -16.08 -11.16 31.26
CA TRP A 127 -17.23 -10.79 32.09
C TRP A 127 -18.51 -11.57 31.77
N TYR A 128 -18.64 -12.19 30.60
CA TYR A 128 -19.90 -12.81 30.16
C TYR A 128 -19.79 -14.25 29.65
N PHE A 129 -18.58 -14.79 29.52
CA PHE A 129 -18.39 -16.23 29.33
C PHE A 129 -18.00 -16.92 30.63
N LYS A 130 -18.52 -18.12 30.83
CA LYS A 130 -18.06 -19.04 31.87
C LYS A 130 -17.27 -20.17 31.25
N VAL A 131 -16.02 -20.32 31.65
CA VAL A 131 -15.15 -21.43 31.25
C VAL A 131 -15.43 -22.63 32.16
N ILE A 132 -15.72 -23.77 31.55
CA ILE A 132 -15.94 -25.04 32.23
C ILE A 132 -14.92 -26.03 31.67
N GLU A 133 -14.06 -26.55 32.53
CA GLU A 133 -13.10 -27.58 32.17
C GLU A 133 -13.72 -28.96 32.36
N VAL A 134 -13.81 -29.73 31.27
CA VAL A 134 -14.37 -31.08 31.28
C VAL A 134 -13.26 -32.07 30.91
N LYS A 135 -12.95 -33.01 31.82
CA LYS A 135 -11.84 -33.97 31.67
C LYS A 135 -11.81 -34.70 30.31
N SER A 136 -12.96 -35.00 29.71
CA SER A 136 -13.08 -35.72 28.43
C SER A 136 -13.20 -34.82 27.19
N ALA A 137 -13.54 -33.54 27.37
CA ALA A 137 -13.89 -32.62 26.27
C ALA A 137 -13.03 -31.34 26.23
N GLY A 138 -12.09 -31.18 27.17
CA GLY A 138 -11.20 -30.04 27.25
C GLY A 138 -11.90 -28.79 27.75
N CYS A 139 -11.43 -27.62 27.31
CA CYS A 139 -12.05 -26.36 27.69
C CYS A 139 -13.29 -26.04 26.86
N ILE A 140 -14.43 -26.00 27.53
CA ILE A 140 -15.73 -25.61 26.97
C ILE A 140 -16.14 -24.27 27.58
N PHE A 141 -16.89 -23.50 26.82
CA PHE A 141 -17.41 -22.22 27.27
C PHE A 141 -18.94 -22.23 27.25
N SER A 142 -19.53 -21.74 28.34
CA SER A 142 -20.95 -21.50 28.47
C SER A 142 -21.24 -20.00 28.40
N ARG A 143 -22.33 -19.67 27.73
CA ARG A 143 -22.74 -18.31 27.42
C ARG A 143 -23.68 -17.80 28.51
N ALA A 144 -23.29 -16.76 29.24
CA ALA A 144 -24.23 -16.06 30.12
C ALA A 144 -24.98 -14.99 29.31
N ALA A 145 -26.30 -15.11 29.23
CA ALA A 145 -27.15 -14.10 28.59
C ALA A 145 -27.02 -12.78 29.37
N SER A 146 -26.29 -11.83 28.82
CA SER A 146 -26.04 -10.51 29.42
C SER A 146 -26.13 -9.43 28.35
N ALA A 147 -26.53 -8.22 28.74
CA ALA A 147 -26.57 -7.08 27.83
C ALA A 147 -25.18 -6.80 27.23
N LEU A 148 -24.11 -6.96 28.03
CA LEU A 148 -22.73 -6.79 27.59
C LEU A 148 -22.38 -7.73 26.43
N GLN A 149 -22.78 -9.00 26.51
CA GLN A 149 -22.58 -9.94 25.42
C GLN A 149 -23.25 -9.47 24.13
N ILE A 150 -24.52 -9.09 24.22
CA ILE A 150 -25.31 -8.68 23.05
C ILE A 150 -24.64 -7.47 22.39
N SER A 151 -24.25 -6.47 23.18
CA SER A 151 -23.54 -5.28 22.71
C SER A 151 -22.23 -5.63 21.99
N MET A 152 -21.41 -6.53 22.55
CA MET A 152 -20.14 -6.91 21.93
C MET A 152 -20.33 -7.68 20.63
N ASN A 153 -21.34 -8.57 20.56
CA ASN A 153 -21.70 -9.25 19.32
C ASN A 153 -22.15 -8.26 18.25
N VAL A 154 -22.99 -7.27 18.60
CA VAL A 154 -23.43 -6.22 17.69
C VAL A 154 -22.23 -5.41 17.18
N ILE A 155 -21.30 -5.02 18.07
CA ILE A 155 -20.07 -4.31 17.68
C ILE A 155 -19.25 -5.13 16.67
N GLN A 156 -19.07 -6.43 16.89
CA GLN A 156 -18.34 -7.30 15.97
C GLN A 156 -19.04 -7.41 14.61
N ILE A 157 -20.36 -7.61 14.60
CA ILE A 157 -21.16 -7.72 13.38
C ILE A 157 -21.12 -6.42 12.58
N VAL A 158 -21.35 -5.28 13.23
CA VAL A 158 -21.29 -3.96 12.60
C VAL A 158 -19.89 -3.70 12.05
N SER A 159 -18.84 -3.98 12.83
CA SER A 159 -17.45 -3.83 12.39
C SER A 159 -17.14 -4.67 11.14
N PHE A 160 -17.67 -5.89 11.07
CA PHE A 160 -17.53 -6.74 9.89
C PHE A 160 -18.18 -6.13 8.66
N PHE A 161 -19.43 -5.68 8.75
CA PHE A 161 -20.11 -5.06 7.61
C PHE A 161 -19.44 -3.75 7.18
N VAL A 162 -18.98 -2.93 8.12
CA VAL A 162 -18.21 -1.72 7.81
C VAL A 162 -16.91 -2.08 7.07
N ALA A 163 -16.16 -3.07 7.55
CA ALA A 163 -14.93 -3.52 6.91
C ALA A 163 -15.19 -4.04 5.48
N VAL A 164 -16.28 -4.80 5.28
CA VAL A 164 -16.70 -5.30 3.96
C VAL A 164 -17.04 -4.14 3.02
N VAL A 165 -17.91 -3.21 3.45
CA VAL A 165 -18.35 -2.08 2.62
C VAL A 165 -17.16 -1.24 2.19
N VAL A 166 -16.26 -0.88 3.11
CA VAL A 166 -15.10 -0.06 2.74
C VAL A 166 -14.12 -0.84 1.86
N SER A 167 -13.86 -2.12 2.15
CA SER A 167 -12.98 -2.93 1.31
C SER A 167 -13.52 -3.06 -0.12
N MET A 168 -14.82 -3.33 -0.27
CA MET A 168 -15.47 -3.40 -1.57
C MET A 168 -15.42 -2.07 -2.31
N PHE A 169 -15.66 -0.95 -1.61
CA PHE A 169 -15.51 0.38 -2.19
C PHE A 169 -14.08 0.64 -2.69
N SER A 170 -13.08 0.37 -1.86
CA SER A 170 -11.66 0.52 -2.19
C SER A 170 -11.28 -0.31 -3.42
N TYR A 171 -11.63 -1.60 -3.47
CA TYR A 171 -11.29 -2.44 -4.62
C TYR A 171 -12.08 -2.11 -5.88
N THR A 172 -13.34 -1.69 -5.77
CA THR A 172 -14.12 -1.20 -6.91
C THR A 172 -13.44 0.03 -7.53
N LYS A 173 -13.00 0.97 -6.70
CA LYS A 173 -12.24 2.14 -7.16
C LYS A 173 -10.89 1.76 -7.78
N ILE A 174 -10.18 0.78 -7.21
CA ILE A 174 -8.92 0.31 -7.79
C ILE A 174 -9.15 -0.35 -9.16
N PHE A 175 -10.13 -1.23 -9.26
CA PHE A 175 -10.45 -1.94 -10.50
C PHE A 175 -10.89 -0.97 -11.61
N THR A 176 -11.77 -0.02 -11.28
CA THR A 176 -12.20 1.02 -12.23
C THR A 176 -11.04 1.90 -12.68
N PHE A 177 -10.13 2.26 -11.78
CA PHE A 177 -8.92 3.01 -12.14
C PHE A 177 -7.99 2.22 -13.07
N ILE A 178 -7.75 0.94 -12.78
CA ILE A 178 -6.93 0.06 -13.63
C ILE A 178 -7.56 -0.07 -15.03
N ARG A 179 -8.88 -0.29 -15.12
CA ARG A 179 -9.58 -0.37 -16.42
C ARG A 179 -9.53 0.93 -17.19
N ARG A 180 -9.70 2.07 -16.53
CA ARG A 180 -9.57 3.39 -17.15
C ARG A 180 -8.17 3.61 -17.72
N GLN A 181 -7.13 3.22 -16.98
CA GLN A 181 -5.75 3.31 -17.48
C GLN A 181 -5.49 2.39 -18.67
N ALA A 182 -6.05 1.17 -18.67
CA ALA A 182 -5.91 0.24 -19.79
C ALA A 182 -6.58 0.79 -21.05
N ARG A 183 -7.78 1.38 -20.93
CA ARG A 183 -8.51 2.00 -22.04
C ARG A 183 -7.77 3.19 -22.65
N VAL A 184 -7.29 4.12 -21.83
CA VAL A 184 -6.52 5.28 -22.35
C VAL A 184 -5.25 4.81 -23.05
N ARG A 185 -4.63 3.73 -22.58
CA ARG A 185 -3.45 3.17 -23.22
C ARG A 185 -3.75 2.56 -24.59
N SER A 186 -4.85 1.81 -24.73
CA SER A 186 -5.24 1.29 -26.04
C SER A 186 -5.54 2.42 -27.02
N GLU A 187 -6.22 3.48 -26.57
CA GLU A 187 -6.50 4.67 -27.40
C GLU A 187 -5.19 5.38 -27.85
N MET A 188 -4.17 5.44 -26.99
CA MET A 188 -2.85 5.99 -27.35
C MET A 188 -2.06 5.10 -28.33
N ASP A 189 -2.13 3.78 -28.14
CA ASP A 189 -1.43 2.81 -29.00
C ASP A 189 -2.09 2.77 -30.41
N ASP A 190 -3.42 2.83 -30.48
CA ASP A 190 -4.19 2.92 -31.73
C ASP A 190 -3.90 4.24 -32.47
N GLY A 191 -3.82 5.37 -31.74
CA GLY A 191 -3.45 6.66 -32.32
C GLY A 191 -2.03 6.70 -32.87
N LEU A 192 -1.08 6.03 -32.21
CA LEU A 192 0.30 5.90 -32.70
C LEU A 192 0.36 5.04 -33.97
N ALA A 193 -0.35 3.90 -33.99
CA ALA A 193 -0.40 3.02 -35.16
C ALA A 193 -1.01 3.72 -36.40
N SER A 194 -2.04 4.54 -36.20
CA SER A 194 -2.65 5.32 -37.28
C SER A 194 -1.71 6.41 -37.84
N HIS A 195 -0.90 7.05 -36.99
CA HIS A 195 0.07 8.05 -37.42
C HIS A 195 1.24 7.44 -38.21
N THR A 196 1.75 6.28 -37.79
CA THR A 196 2.82 5.57 -38.49
C THR A 196 2.36 5.02 -39.85
N GLY A 197 1.12 4.53 -39.95
CA GLY A 197 0.53 4.10 -41.23
C GLY A 197 0.32 5.24 -42.23
N ALA A 198 -0.03 6.44 -41.75
CA ALA A 198 -0.18 7.62 -42.61
C ALA A 198 1.17 8.16 -43.14
N THR A 199 2.26 8.01 -42.38
CA THR A 199 3.60 8.43 -42.84
C THR A 199 4.15 7.46 -43.88
N MET A 200 3.92 6.15 -43.72
CA MET A 200 4.37 5.14 -44.70
C MET A 200 3.66 5.25 -46.06
N ASN A 201 2.41 5.71 -46.09
CA ASN A 201 1.67 5.93 -47.34
C ASN A 201 2.04 7.24 -48.06
N SER A 202 2.77 8.15 -47.42
CA SER A 202 3.17 9.42 -48.03
C SER A 202 4.51 9.34 -48.78
N ASP A 203 5.32 8.30 -48.55
CA ASP A 203 6.63 8.08 -49.20
C ASP A 203 6.57 7.13 -50.42
N ILE A 204 5.39 6.63 -50.80
CA ILE A 204 5.16 5.87 -52.06
C ILE A 204 4.29 6.73 -52.98
N GLY A 205 4.87 7.81 -53.49
CA GLY A 205 4.21 8.75 -54.40
C GLY A 205 5.19 9.39 -55.36
N THR A 206 5.94 8.58 -56.11
CA THR A 206 6.83 9.05 -57.17
C THR A 206 6.03 9.42 -58.43
N ILE A 207 6.08 10.70 -58.79
CA ILE A 207 6.20 11.28 -60.14
C ILE A 207 5.32 10.66 -61.25
N SER A 208 4.33 11.41 -61.73
CA SER A 208 4.09 11.52 -63.17
C SER A 208 3.31 12.78 -63.54
N GLU A 209 3.96 13.63 -64.34
CA GLU A 209 3.43 14.80 -65.02
C GLU A 209 2.91 14.39 -66.40
N SER A 210 1.71 14.83 -66.80
CA SER A 210 1.47 15.50 -68.11
C SER A 210 -0.02 15.74 -68.42
N VAL A 211 -0.36 17.03 -68.45
CA VAL A 211 -1.14 17.78 -69.46
C VAL A 211 -2.09 17.02 -70.41
N THR A 212 -3.39 17.34 -70.37
CA THR A 212 -4.13 18.04 -71.46
C THR A 212 -5.59 18.32 -71.05
N ALA A 213 -6.14 19.40 -71.61
CA ALA A 213 -7.33 20.12 -71.17
C ALA A 213 -8.58 19.86 -72.04
N SER A 214 -9.70 20.45 -71.58
CA SER A 214 -10.94 20.83 -72.30
C SER A 214 -12.06 19.78 -72.30
N ASP A 215 -13.35 20.06 -72.12
CA ASP A 215 -14.18 21.15 -71.57
C ASP A 215 -15.65 20.63 -71.65
N ARG A 216 -16.60 21.27 -70.94
CA ARG A 216 -18.07 21.21 -71.10
C ARG A 216 -18.80 20.01 -70.43
N GLY A 217 -19.76 20.14 -69.51
CA GLY A 217 -20.46 21.26 -68.89
C GLY A 217 -21.98 20.98 -68.72
N SER A 218 -22.45 20.70 -67.48
CA SER A 218 -23.76 21.11 -66.90
C SER A 218 -24.01 20.38 -65.55
N ARG A 219 -23.96 21.04 -64.39
CA ARG A 219 -25.02 21.87 -63.72
C ARG A 219 -26.20 20.99 -63.26
N LYS A 220 -26.61 20.89 -61.98
CA LYS A 220 -26.83 21.84 -60.84
C LYS A 220 -26.97 21.00 -59.55
N ALA A 221 -27.01 21.47 -58.30
CA ALA A 221 -26.61 22.67 -57.55
C ALA A 221 -27.27 22.54 -56.15
N TRP A 222 -26.54 22.79 -55.06
CA TRP A 222 -26.99 23.56 -53.87
C TRP A 222 -25.76 23.81 -52.96
N ASN A 223 -25.04 24.92 -53.18
CA ASN A 223 -24.96 26.16 -52.35
C ASN A 223 -24.43 25.93 -50.91
N ASN A 224 -23.15 26.25 -50.59
CA ASN A 224 -22.50 27.57 -50.34
C ASN A 224 -22.81 28.15 -48.95
N ASN A 225 -21.94 28.79 -48.16
CA ASN A 225 -20.49 29.06 -48.05
C ASN A 225 -20.34 29.70 -46.64
N ILE A 226 -19.20 29.69 -45.95
CA ILE A 226 -18.15 30.74 -45.99
C ILE A 226 -16.98 30.26 -45.10
N ALA A 227 -15.76 30.36 -45.62
CA ALA A 227 -14.49 30.26 -44.90
C ALA A 227 -13.75 31.61 -45.06
N PRO A 228 -12.44 31.80 -44.76
CA PRO A 228 -11.52 31.18 -43.77
C PRO A 228 -10.70 32.26 -43.01
N THR A 229 -9.85 31.89 -42.04
CA THR A 229 -8.40 32.27 -41.97
C THR A 229 -7.70 31.72 -40.73
N ALA A 230 -6.36 31.64 -40.82
CA ALA A 230 -5.44 30.77 -40.11
C ALA A 230 -4.64 31.43 -38.96
N ASN A 231 -3.96 30.55 -38.20
CA ASN A 231 -2.69 30.68 -37.45
C ASN A 231 -2.55 31.76 -36.34
N ARG A 232 -2.27 31.39 -35.07
CA ARG A 232 -0.99 30.90 -34.48
C ARG A 232 0.11 31.98 -34.47
N GLN A 233 0.40 32.57 -33.30
CA GLN A 233 1.75 32.71 -32.70
C GLN A 233 1.70 33.48 -31.36
N SER A 234 2.72 33.23 -30.55
CA SER A 234 3.12 33.83 -29.27
C SER A 234 3.93 35.14 -29.44
N SER A 235 3.83 36.07 -28.48
CA SER A 235 4.87 37.05 -28.03
C SER A 235 4.27 37.88 -26.86
N LEU A 236 4.80 37.88 -25.63
CA LEU A 236 5.91 38.69 -25.09
C LEU A 236 5.83 40.22 -25.31
N ILE A 237 5.65 40.92 -24.16
CA ILE A 237 6.31 42.17 -23.67
C ILE A 237 6.01 43.52 -24.36
N ASP A 238 5.47 44.47 -23.57
CA ASP A 238 5.95 45.84 -23.19
C ASP A 238 4.73 46.77 -22.91
N ASP A 239 4.72 47.82 -22.09
CA ASP A 239 5.41 48.23 -20.86
C ASP A 239 4.73 49.54 -20.38
N SER A 240 4.94 49.88 -19.09
CA SER A 240 4.77 51.18 -18.43
C SER A 240 3.33 51.68 -18.15
N SER A 241 2.96 52.16 -16.95
CA SER A 241 3.70 52.74 -15.81
C SER A 241 2.76 52.81 -14.58
N GLY A 242 3.15 52.69 -13.30
CA GLY A 242 4.47 52.55 -12.69
C GLY A 242 4.39 52.53 -11.15
N VAL A 243 5.39 51.85 -10.54
CA VAL A 243 6.24 52.27 -9.40
C VAL A 243 5.51 52.51 -8.04
N GLN A 244 5.83 51.87 -6.90
CA GLN A 244 7.13 51.63 -6.26
C GLN A 244 6.97 50.59 -5.12
N ASN A 245 7.97 49.71 -4.95
CA ASN A 245 8.13 48.79 -3.82
C ASN A 245 9.06 49.46 -2.77
N PRO A 246 8.89 49.18 -1.47
CA PRO A 246 9.98 48.53 -0.72
C PRO A 246 9.41 47.45 0.24
N GLY A 247 10.06 46.34 0.55
CA GLY A 247 11.42 46.23 1.09
C GLY A 247 11.33 46.06 2.62
N TYR A 248 11.80 44.92 3.13
CA TYR A 248 12.20 44.62 4.52
C TYR A 248 11.26 44.98 5.69
N LEU A 249 10.92 43.99 6.52
CA LEU A 249 10.48 44.22 7.89
C LEU A 249 11.42 43.50 8.86
N GLU A 250 12.46 44.24 9.22
CA GLU A 250 13.14 44.15 10.52
C GLU A 250 12.20 44.65 11.64
N VAL A 251 12.28 43.94 12.76
CA VAL A 251 12.19 44.40 14.16
C VAL A 251 11.84 45.88 14.40
N PRO A 252 10.89 46.16 15.31
CA PRO A 252 10.96 47.33 16.17
C PRO A 252 11.45 46.94 17.57
N SER A 253 12.54 47.60 17.97
CA SER A 253 12.92 47.77 19.36
C SER A 253 12.03 48.86 19.98
N SER A 254 11.58 48.65 21.21
CA SER A 254 11.21 49.73 22.13
C SER A 254 11.81 49.40 23.49
N ARG A 255 12.73 50.27 23.91
CA ARG A 255 13.56 50.19 25.10
C ARG A 255 12.93 51.05 26.19
N SER A 256 12.67 50.45 27.35
CA SER A 256 12.60 51.08 28.69
C SER A 256 12.45 49.89 29.65
N GLY A 257 13.29 49.61 30.63
CA GLY A 257 14.28 50.37 31.37
C GLY A 257 14.24 49.76 32.77
N GLY A 258 15.31 49.09 33.20
CA GLY A 258 15.34 48.39 34.49
C GLY A 258 16.49 47.40 34.62
N GLU A 259 17.69 47.92 34.87
CA GLU A 259 18.81 47.22 35.53
C GLU A 259 18.76 47.57 37.04
N PRO A 260 19.64 47.07 37.92
CA PRO A 260 20.60 45.95 37.80
C PRO A 260 20.59 45.03 39.03
N SER A 261 21.37 43.94 39.01
CA SER A 261 22.31 43.59 40.10
C SER A 261 23.06 42.30 39.77
N ASN A 262 24.36 42.42 39.58
CA ASN A 262 25.30 41.34 39.88
C ASN A 262 26.49 41.94 40.60
N SER A 263 26.85 41.41 41.76
CA SER A 263 28.11 41.73 42.45
C SER A 263 28.48 40.59 43.40
N GLY A 264 29.73 40.11 43.32
CA GLY A 264 30.28 39.22 44.34
C GLY A 264 31.53 38.41 43.99
N ARG A 265 32.70 39.08 44.03
CA ARG A 265 34.06 38.60 44.43
C ARG A 265 34.82 37.62 43.51
N THR A 266 36.02 37.91 42.97
CA THR A 266 37.36 38.34 43.50
C THR A 266 38.20 37.22 44.13
N LEU A 267 39.32 36.85 43.48
CA LEU A 267 40.69 36.59 44.02
C LEU A 267 41.63 36.25 42.82
N THR A 268 42.42 37.18 42.26
CA THR A 268 43.84 37.55 42.56
C THR A 268 44.94 36.53 42.19
N ASN A 269 45.59 36.79 41.02
CA ASN A 269 47.04 37.08 40.80
C ASN A 269 48.14 35.96 40.90
N PRO A 270 49.40 36.17 40.38
CA PRO A 270 49.91 35.92 39.01
C PRO A 270 51.35 35.27 39.09
N PRO A 271 52.44 35.57 38.30
CA PRO A 271 52.66 36.25 37.00
C PRO A 271 53.70 35.56 36.04
N GLU A 272 54.10 36.31 34.98
CA GLU A 272 55.31 36.23 34.11
C GLU A 272 55.27 35.27 32.88
N GLY A 273 55.72 35.61 31.66
CA GLY A 273 56.38 36.79 31.07
C GLY A 273 56.95 36.47 29.66
N HIS A 274 57.26 37.52 28.87
CA HIS A 274 58.11 37.61 27.64
C HIS A 274 57.48 37.46 26.21
N VAL A 275 57.29 38.56 25.43
CA VAL A 275 58.19 39.30 24.47
C VAL A 275 58.17 38.67 23.05
N ALA A 276 57.51 39.22 22.01
CA ALA A 276 57.84 40.32 21.05
C ALA A 276 59.02 39.98 20.07
N VAL A 277 59.13 40.31 18.77
CA VAL A 277 58.38 41.02 17.69
C VAL A 277 59.26 40.95 16.39
N THR A 278 58.69 41.17 15.18
CA THR A 278 59.28 41.61 13.85
C THR A 278 60.29 40.74 13.07
N ASP A 279 60.45 40.76 11.73
CA ASP A 279 59.69 41.20 10.52
C ASP A 279 60.54 40.87 9.25
N GLY A 280 59.91 40.62 8.09
CA GLY A 280 60.46 41.07 6.78
C GLY A 280 60.52 40.08 5.57
N PRO A 281 60.42 40.58 4.29
CA PRO A 281 59.87 39.90 3.08
C PRO A 281 60.84 39.96 1.85
N PRO A 282 60.49 40.16 0.53
CA PRO A 282 59.29 39.92 -0.35
C PRO A 282 59.62 39.31 -1.78
N SER A 283 58.63 39.31 -2.71
CA SER A 283 58.69 39.31 -4.23
C SER A 283 58.28 38.00 -4.96
N ALA A 284 57.63 37.88 -6.13
CA ALA A 284 56.90 38.69 -7.16
C ALA A 284 56.29 37.68 -8.22
N SER A 285 55.11 37.83 -8.86
CA SER A 285 54.79 38.41 -10.22
C SER A 285 53.61 37.60 -10.86
N MET A 286 52.46 38.19 -11.30
CA MET A 286 52.02 38.73 -12.64
C MET A 286 51.90 37.68 -13.79
N ASP A 287 50.98 37.66 -14.79
CA ASP A 287 49.80 38.45 -15.23
C ASP A 287 48.99 37.71 -16.37
N ILE A 288 47.66 37.95 -16.41
CA ILE A 288 46.68 38.29 -17.50
C ILE A 288 46.87 37.83 -18.99
N SER A 289 45.82 37.26 -19.64
CA SER A 289 44.99 37.89 -20.74
C SER A 289 44.16 36.92 -21.62
N ALA A 290 43.08 37.43 -22.22
CA ALA A 290 42.05 36.76 -23.03
C ALA A 290 42.10 37.12 -24.53
N THR A 291 41.64 36.26 -25.46
CA THR A 291 41.09 36.67 -26.78
C THR A 291 40.28 35.57 -27.50
N GLN A 292 39.23 35.98 -28.22
CA GLN A 292 38.33 35.22 -29.11
C GLN A 292 38.94 34.98 -30.52
N SER A 293 38.52 33.93 -31.25
CA SER A 293 38.20 34.02 -32.70
C SER A 293 37.50 32.75 -33.25
N SER A 294 36.53 32.96 -34.15
CA SER A 294 35.79 31.98 -34.95
C SER A 294 36.57 31.48 -36.19
N ALA A 295 36.35 30.23 -36.60
CA ALA A 295 36.45 29.79 -38.01
C ALA A 295 35.65 28.49 -38.25
N ALA A 296 35.08 28.35 -39.44
CA ALA A 296 34.02 27.41 -39.81
C ALA A 296 34.46 26.20 -40.67
N ALA A 297 33.65 25.12 -40.58
CA ALA A 297 33.35 24.05 -41.57
C ALA A 297 34.37 22.90 -41.80
N PRO A 298 34.00 21.72 -42.38
CA PRO A 298 32.66 21.13 -42.65
C PRO A 298 32.51 19.62 -42.24
N GLY A 299 31.25 19.16 -42.11
CA GLY A 299 30.75 17.86 -42.58
C GLY A 299 31.27 16.54 -41.98
N ARG A 300 30.45 15.88 -41.15
CA ARG A 300 30.33 14.40 -41.17
C ARG A 300 28.91 13.96 -40.82
N LEU A 301 28.22 13.43 -41.83
CA LEU A 301 26.97 12.69 -41.74
C LEU A 301 27.32 11.26 -41.30
N SER A 302 26.77 10.77 -40.18
CA SER A 302 26.79 9.33 -39.84
C SER A 302 25.65 8.96 -38.88
N GLN A 303 24.63 8.35 -39.49
CA GLN A 303 23.70 7.33 -39.01
C GLN A 303 22.58 7.69 -37.98
N PRO A 304 21.31 7.38 -38.31
CA PRO A 304 20.21 7.37 -37.34
C PRO A 304 20.40 6.19 -36.37
N GLY A 305 20.42 6.50 -35.08
CA GLY A 305 20.50 5.49 -34.03
C GLY A 305 19.33 4.50 -34.08
N GLU A 306 19.67 3.22 -34.09
CA GLU A 306 18.77 2.11 -33.79
C GLU A 306 17.95 2.41 -32.54
N ASN A 307 16.64 2.46 -32.73
CA ASN A 307 15.59 2.09 -31.80
C ASN A 307 16.02 2.01 -30.33
N SER A 308 16.06 3.19 -29.69
CA SER A 308 15.80 3.31 -28.25
C SER A 308 14.36 2.85 -28.00
N GLY A 309 14.20 1.53 -27.95
CA GLY A 309 13.00 0.87 -27.47
C GLY A 309 12.71 1.40 -26.09
N TYR A 310 11.66 2.20 -25.99
CA TYR A 310 11.23 2.92 -24.81
C TYR A 310 10.95 1.94 -23.68
N ASN A 311 11.99 1.57 -22.91
CA ASN A 311 11.88 0.75 -21.72
C ASN A 311 11.18 1.57 -20.62
N ARG A 312 9.84 1.68 -20.69
CA ARG A 312 8.98 2.23 -19.63
C ARG A 312 8.10 1.13 -19.02
N PRO A 313 7.77 1.23 -17.72
CA PRO A 313 8.50 0.51 -16.69
C PRO A 313 7.66 -0.64 -16.14
N THR A 314 8.33 -1.79 -15.98
CA THR A 314 7.91 -3.01 -15.26
C THR A 314 7.20 -2.77 -13.91
N ARG A 315 7.39 -1.60 -13.28
CA ARG A 315 6.77 -1.15 -12.02
C ARG A 315 5.23 -1.11 -12.05
N ARG A 316 4.59 -0.85 -13.21
CA ARG A 316 3.11 -0.71 -13.30
C ARG A 316 2.38 -2.04 -13.44
N ALA A 317 2.89 -2.97 -14.24
CA ALA A 317 2.38 -4.35 -14.32
C ALA A 317 2.51 -5.10 -12.98
N HIS A 318 3.51 -4.73 -12.17
CA HIS A 318 3.71 -5.22 -10.81
C HIS A 318 2.58 -4.81 -9.83
N GLY A 319 2.04 -3.58 -9.98
CA GLY A 319 1.00 -3.04 -9.11
C GLY A 319 -0.35 -3.73 -9.30
N ASP A 320 -0.71 -4.05 -10.55
CA ASP A 320 -1.94 -4.77 -10.90
C ASP A 320 -2.00 -6.17 -10.26
N ARG A 321 -0.89 -6.92 -10.33
CA ARG A 321 -0.79 -8.28 -9.77
C ARG A 321 -0.92 -8.32 -8.26
N THR A 322 -0.24 -7.39 -7.57
CA THR A 322 -0.31 -7.28 -6.10
C THR A 322 -1.72 -6.89 -5.64
N THR A 323 -2.41 -6.05 -6.41
CA THR A 323 -3.79 -5.66 -6.11
C THR A 323 -4.75 -6.83 -6.29
N LYS A 324 -4.65 -7.59 -7.39
CA LYS A 324 -5.45 -8.80 -7.63
C LYS A 324 -5.27 -9.84 -6.52
N MET A 325 -4.04 -10.04 -6.07
CA MET A 325 -3.72 -10.89 -4.93
C MET A 325 -4.47 -10.44 -3.66
N LEU A 326 -4.41 -9.15 -3.32
CA LEU A 326 -5.04 -8.61 -2.12
C LEU A 326 -6.58 -8.63 -2.20
N LEU A 327 -7.15 -8.43 -3.39
CA LEU A 327 -8.58 -8.62 -3.63
C LEU A 327 -9.00 -10.07 -3.37
N CYS A 328 -8.26 -11.04 -3.91
CA CYS A 328 -8.55 -12.46 -3.71
C CYS A 328 -8.51 -12.83 -2.21
N ILE A 329 -7.50 -12.37 -1.48
CA ILE A 329 -7.42 -12.54 -0.01
C ILE A 329 -8.64 -11.95 0.69
N THR A 330 -9.04 -10.75 0.30
CA THR A 330 -10.17 -10.06 0.93
C THR A 330 -11.49 -10.81 0.68
N VAL A 331 -11.71 -11.33 -0.53
CA VAL A 331 -12.90 -12.14 -0.84
C VAL A 331 -12.94 -13.41 -0.01
N VAL A 332 -11.82 -14.15 0.09
CA VAL A 332 -11.76 -15.36 0.93
C VAL A 332 -12.03 -15.02 2.40
N LEU A 333 -11.49 -13.90 2.88
CA LEU A 333 -11.74 -13.43 4.24
C LEU A 333 -13.22 -13.13 4.46
N ILE A 334 -13.88 -12.41 3.54
CA ILE A 334 -15.32 -12.12 3.69
C ILE A 334 -16.13 -13.42 3.71
N VAL A 335 -15.91 -14.32 2.76
CA VAL A 335 -16.68 -15.56 2.61
C VAL A 335 -16.54 -16.46 3.83
N SER A 336 -15.33 -16.59 4.37
CA SER A 336 -15.08 -17.45 5.55
C SER A 336 -15.66 -16.90 6.87
N TRP A 337 -15.95 -15.60 6.94
CA TRP A 337 -16.60 -14.97 8.10
C TRP A 337 -18.13 -15.05 8.07
N ILE A 338 -18.75 -15.19 6.89
CA ILE A 338 -20.21 -15.25 6.74
C ILE A 338 -20.85 -16.31 7.64
N PRO A 339 -20.38 -17.58 7.71
CA PRO A 339 -21.00 -18.59 8.57
C PRO A 339 -21.02 -18.19 10.04
N TYR A 340 -19.93 -17.60 10.54
CA TYR A 340 -19.84 -17.12 11.91
C TYR A 340 -20.85 -16.00 12.16
N VAL A 341 -20.89 -14.99 11.30
CA VAL A 341 -21.80 -13.85 11.44
C VAL A 341 -23.27 -14.29 11.40
N LEU A 342 -23.62 -15.17 10.45
CA LEU A 342 -24.98 -15.69 10.32
C LEU A 342 -25.41 -16.45 11.58
N VAL A 343 -24.59 -17.39 12.06
CA VAL A 343 -24.92 -18.20 13.25
C VAL A 343 -25.06 -17.32 14.50
N PHE A 344 -24.19 -16.32 14.67
CA PHE A 344 -24.27 -15.41 15.81
C PHE A 344 -25.40 -14.38 15.72
N ALA A 345 -25.91 -14.11 14.53
CA ALA A 345 -27.07 -13.25 14.31
C ALA A 345 -28.41 -13.97 14.51
N LEU A 346 -28.43 -15.31 14.57
CA LEU A 346 -29.66 -16.08 14.75
C LEU A 346 -30.27 -15.86 16.15
N PRO A 347 -31.60 -15.65 16.25
CA PRO A 347 -32.30 -15.72 17.53
C PRO A 347 -32.13 -17.11 18.16
N THR A 348 -32.11 -17.18 19.50
CA THR A 348 -31.88 -18.42 20.25
C THR A 348 -32.81 -19.57 19.83
N HIS A 349 -34.09 -19.30 19.57
CA HIS A 349 -35.05 -20.32 19.15
C HIS A 349 -34.73 -20.90 17.76
N VAL A 350 -34.29 -20.06 16.82
CA VAL A 350 -33.86 -20.51 15.48
C VAL A 350 -32.57 -21.31 15.56
N TYR A 351 -31.61 -20.86 16.38
CA TYR A 351 -30.39 -21.61 16.62
C TYR A 351 -30.67 -23.02 17.19
N ILE A 352 -31.54 -23.11 18.21
CA ILE A 352 -31.95 -24.39 18.80
C ILE A 352 -32.60 -25.27 17.73
N HIS A 353 -33.51 -24.73 16.92
CA HIS A 353 -34.13 -25.49 15.83
C HIS A 353 -33.10 -25.99 14.81
N LEU A 354 -32.15 -25.15 14.41
CA LEU A 354 -31.06 -25.50 13.48
C LEU A 354 -30.23 -26.68 14.01
N VAL A 355 -29.79 -26.64 15.27
CA VAL A 355 -28.89 -27.66 15.84
C VAL A 355 -29.60 -28.93 16.34
N THR A 356 -30.93 -28.93 16.41
CA THR A 356 -31.72 -30.08 16.88
C THR A 356 -32.56 -30.75 15.79
N LYS A 357 -33.01 -29.99 14.77
CA LYS A 357 -33.91 -30.48 13.72
C LYS A 357 -33.29 -30.57 12.34
N ILE A 358 -32.38 -29.65 12.00
CA ILE A 358 -31.81 -29.57 10.64
C ILE A 358 -30.42 -30.21 10.60
N THR A 359 -29.58 -29.92 11.60
CA THR A 359 -28.19 -30.39 11.65
C THR A 359 -27.78 -30.65 13.09
N SER A 360 -26.49 -30.90 13.34
CA SER A 360 -25.95 -31.07 14.69
C SER A 360 -25.17 -29.85 15.19
N HIS A 361 -25.09 -29.70 16.52
CA HIS A 361 -24.26 -28.67 17.15
C HIS A 361 -22.79 -28.73 16.67
N GLN A 362 -22.25 -29.94 16.47
CA GLN A 362 -20.88 -30.14 15.99
C GLN A 362 -20.66 -29.60 14.57
N VAL A 363 -21.64 -29.76 13.69
CA VAL A 363 -21.58 -29.25 12.31
C VAL A 363 -21.65 -27.72 12.29
N VAL A 364 -22.62 -27.13 13.01
CA VAL A 364 -22.73 -25.66 13.12
C VAL A 364 -21.47 -25.07 13.76
N TYR A 365 -20.96 -25.71 14.80
CA TYR A 365 -19.73 -25.27 15.43
C TYR A 365 -18.54 -25.35 14.46
N SER A 366 -18.39 -26.45 13.72
CA SER A 366 -17.33 -26.63 12.73
C SER A 366 -17.39 -25.62 11.59
N ILE A 367 -18.57 -25.29 11.05
CA ILE A 367 -18.69 -24.32 9.96
C ILE A 367 -18.30 -22.91 10.42
N THR A 368 -18.59 -22.52 11.67
CA THR A 368 -18.14 -21.22 12.20
C THR A 368 -16.62 -21.12 12.37
N ARG A 369 -15.90 -22.25 12.40
CA ARG A 369 -14.43 -22.30 12.47
C ARG A 369 -13.75 -22.07 11.13
N ILE A 370 -14.48 -22.07 10.00
CA ILE A 370 -13.92 -21.83 8.66
C ILE A 370 -13.18 -20.49 8.60
N ARG A 371 -13.61 -19.49 9.38
CA ARG A 371 -12.89 -18.22 9.61
C ARG A 371 -11.40 -18.41 9.91
N GLY A 372 -11.03 -19.48 10.63
CA GLY A 372 -9.64 -19.79 10.98
C GLY A 372 -8.76 -20.12 9.77
N PHE A 373 -9.33 -20.61 8.67
CA PHE A 373 -8.59 -20.93 7.44
C PHE A 373 -8.00 -19.67 6.78
N ASN A 374 -8.49 -18.48 7.10
CA ASN A 374 -7.88 -17.22 6.63
C ASN A 374 -6.42 -17.11 6.99
N HIS A 375 -6.03 -17.65 8.15
CA HIS A 375 -4.65 -17.59 8.62
C HIS A 375 -3.71 -18.48 7.81
N MET A 376 -4.20 -19.46 7.02
CA MET A 376 -3.34 -20.22 6.10
C MET A 376 -3.45 -19.77 4.64
N ILE A 377 -4.62 -19.27 4.22
CA ILE A 377 -4.94 -19.08 2.80
C ILE A 377 -4.02 -18.05 2.14
N ASN A 378 -3.54 -17.08 2.92
CA ASN A 378 -2.68 -16.01 2.44
C ASN A 378 -1.48 -16.57 1.67
N ALA A 379 -0.76 -17.55 2.21
CA ALA A 379 0.39 -18.15 1.53
C ALA A 379 0.06 -18.70 0.13
N PHE A 380 -1.07 -19.40 0.01
CA PHE A 380 -1.53 -19.95 -1.27
C PHE A 380 -1.88 -18.86 -2.27
N VAL A 381 -2.58 -17.81 -1.84
CA VAL A 381 -2.96 -16.69 -2.71
C VAL A 381 -1.73 -15.90 -3.17
N TYR A 382 -0.78 -15.63 -2.26
CA TYR A 382 0.49 -15.00 -2.61
C TYR A 382 1.27 -15.84 -3.61
N TRP A 383 1.36 -17.16 -3.38
CA TRP A 383 2.04 -18.05 -4.30
C TRP A 383 1.39 -18.10 -5.68
N ALA A 384 0.05 -18.21 -5.76
CA ALA A 384 -0.67 -18.35 -7.03
C ALA A 384 -0.71 -17.05 -7.84
N VAL A 385 -1.09 -15.94 -7.20
CA VAL A 385 -1.46 -14.68 -7.88
C VAL A 385 -0.28 -13.71 -8.01
N ASN A 386 0.75 -13.82 -7.15
CA ASN A 386 1.85 -12.88 -7.14
C ASN A 386 3.17 -13.50 -7.66
N PRO A 387 3.47 -13.40 -8.97
CA PRO A 387 4.72 -13.92 -9.52
C PRO A 387 5.96 -13.22 -8.96
N VAL A 388 5.83 -11.98 -8.49
CA VAL A 388 6.90 -11.21 -7.86
C VAL A 388 7.28 -11.85 -6.55
N PHE A 389 6.27 -12.20 -5.76
CA PHE A 389 6.47 -12.91 -4.51
C PHE A 389 7.24 -14.22 -4.74
N ARG A 390 6.92 -14.98 -5.78
CA ARG A 390 7.68 -16.19 -6.14
C ARG A 390 9.16 -15.89 -6.44
N GLN A 391 9.48 -14.77 -7.07
CA GLN A 391 10.87 -14.34 -7.31
C GLN A 391 11.56 -13.90 -6.00
N ASP A 392 10.87 -13.18 -5.14
CA ASP A 392 11.38 -12.77 -3.82
C ASP A 392 11.68 -13.99 -2.95
N VAL A 393 10.80 -15.00 -2.95
CA VAL A 393 11.00 -16.28 -2.26
C VAL A 393 12.24 -17.01 -2.80
N LYS A 394 12.42 -17.11 -4.12
CA LYS A 394 13.65 -17.67 -4.70
C LYS A 394 14.91 -16.96 -4.21
N ARG A 395 14.87 -15.62 -4.11
CA ARG A 395 15.98 -14.82 -3.58
C ARG A 395 16.26 -15.13 -2.11
N VAL A 396 15.22 -15.36 -1.30
CA VAL A 396 15.37 -15.78 0.11
C VAL A 396 16.15 -17.09 0.19
N PHE A 397 15.73 -18.12 -0.56
CA PHE A 397 16.41 -19.42 -0.56
C PHE A 397 17.87 -19.32 -1.04
N ILE A 398 18.14 -18.52 -2.07
CA ILE A 398 19.52 -18.29 -2.54
C ILE A 398 20.37 -17.64 -1.44
N ARG A 399 19.83 -16.65 -0.71
CA ARG A 399 20.56 -15.99 0.38
C ARG A 399 20.79 -16.95 1.55
N LEU A 400 19.79 -17.72 1.95
CA LEU A 400 19.92 -18.72 3.01
C LEU A 400 20.99 -19.76 2.65
N ARG A 401 20.97 -20.29 1.43
CA ARG A 401 22.01 -21.24 0.95
C ARG A 401 23.42 -20.64 1.00
N LYS A 402 23.57 -19.36 0.66
CA LYS A 402 24.88 -18.67 0.76
C LYS A 402 25.35 -18.48 2.20
N LEU A 403 24.43 -18.36 3.16
CA LEU A 403 24.76 -18.26 4.59
C LEU A 403 25.13 -19.62 5.19
N THR A 404 24.46 -20.70 4.77
CA THR A 404 24.77 -22.07 5.24
C THR A 404 26.07 -22.63 4.68
N ASN A 405 26.51 -22.14 3.52
CA ASN A 405 27.75 -22.57 2.87
C ASN A 405 28.99 -21.73 3.30
N ARG A 406 28.83 -20.83 4.27
CA ARG A 406 29.92 -20.13 4.96
C ARG A 406 30.04 -20.72 6.35
#